data_AF-A0A2W6XBL6-F1
#
_entry.id   AF-A0A2W6XBL6-F1
#
_cell.length_a   1.000
_cell.length_b   1.000
_cell.length_c   1.000
_cell.angle_alpha   90.00
_cell.angle_beta   90.00
_cell.angle_gamma   90.00
#
_symmetry.space_group_name_H-M   'P 1'
#
loop_
_entity.id
_entity.type
_entity.pdbx_description
1 polymer ?
#
loop_
_entity_poly.entity_id
_entity_poly.type
_entity_poly.pdbx_seq_one_letter_code
_entity_poly.pdbx_strand_id
1 'polypeptide(L)'
;MVDATYPSASAARADRRPGIAICTYDDADGGWDLIEDLSGTPWSPAGARTVPVSGGDPDALASRLGDHLRNGDCRAVLLVGRTHKAGGFRVQMRAENRALDRRERLSLTGPGLARTTAPVADILRALNAAGLAADASSDAEEDAGSYILYRVLADLPDGPHVPAVGLLRAPIPADETAVRKGVKAAASAMAGHLSPQPRA
;
A
#
# COMPACT_ATOMS: atom_id res chain seq x y z
N MET A 1 31.39 -9.77 -45.81
CA MET A 1 30.38 -8.72 -45.57
C MET A 1 29.17 -9.45 -45.04
N VAL A 2 29.09 -9.59 -43.72
CA VAL A 2 28.12 -10.46 -43.04
C VAL A 2 27.26 -9.57 -42.16
N ASP A 3 25.96 -9.72 -42.35
CA ASP A 3 24.87 -8.92 -41.82
C ASP A 3 24.86 -8.91 -40.28
N ALA A 4 25.07 -7.73 -39.70
CA ALA A 4 24.97 -7.53 -38.27
C ALA A 4 23.50 -7.22 -37.94
N THR A 5 22.74 -8.27 -37.65
CA THR A 5 21.40 -8.14 -37.05
C THR A 5 21.54 -7.49 -35.68
N TYR A 6 21.41 -6.16 -35.64
CA TYR A 6 21.12 -5.45 -34.40
C TYR A 6 19.81 -6.01 -33.83
N PRO A 7 19.73 -6.38 -32.54
CA PRO A 7 18.43 -6.53 -31.91
C PRO A 7 17.72 -5.18 -32.01
N SER A 8 16.68 -5.15 -32.83
CA SER A 8 15.76 -4.02 -32.95
C SER A 8 15.36 -3.57 -31.55
N ALA A 9 15.58 -2.29 -31.27
CA ALA A 9 15.10 -1.59 -30.09
C ALA A 9 13.55 -1.58 -30.10
N SER A 10 12.95 -2.73 -29.82
CA SER A 10 11.64 -2.79 -29.18
C SER A 10 11.85 -2.31 -27.76
N ALA A 11 11.92 -0.98 -27.61
CA ALA A 11 11.72 -0.34 -26.32
C ALA A 11 10.38 -0.88 -25.80
N ALA A 12 10.46 -1.80 -24.84
CA ALA A 12 9.32 -2.20 -24.03
C ALA A 12 8.63 -0.89 -23.63
N ARG A 13 7.43 -0.68 -24.17
CA ARG A 13 6.65 0.52 -23.88
C ARG A 13 6.42 0.48 -22.37
N ALA A 14 7.21 1.23 -21.62
CA ALA A 14 7.20 1.21 -20.16
C ALA A 14 5.75 1.25 -19.69
N ASP A 15 5.34 0.28 -18.87
CA ASP A 15 3.95 0.16 -18.44
C ASP A 15 3.51 1.48 -17.79
N ARG A 16 2.59 2.18 -18.47
CA ARG A 16 2.14 3.54 -18.08
C ARG A 16 0.91 3.52 -17.18
N ARG A 17 0.39 2.35 -16.81
CA ARG A 17 -0.70 2.25 -15.82
C ARG A 17 -0.22 2.84 -14.51
N PRO A 18 -1.03 3.58 -13.72
CA PRO A 18 -0.61 4.10 -12.42
C PRO A 18 -0.08 2.99 -11.50
N GLY A 19 0.95 3.31 -10.72
CA GLY A 19 1.58 2.37 -9.79
C GLY A 19 0.84 2.27 -8.47
N ILE A 20 0.75 1.07 -7.89
CA ILE A 20 0.36 0.83 -6.50
C ILE A 20 1.50 0.10 -5.79
N ALA A 21 2.05 0.69 -4.74
CA ALA A 21 2.97 0.02 -3.84
C ALA A 21 2.17 -0.78 -2.81
N ILE A 22 2.47 -2.06 -2.66
CA ILE A 22 1.85 -2.95 -1.66
C ILE A 22 2.98 -3.46 -0.79
N CYS A 23 2.93 -3.20 0.52
CA CYS A 23 4.08 -3.40 1.39
C CYS A 23 3.67 -4.02 2.72
N THR A 24 4.33 -5.11 3.09
CA THR A 24 4.44 -5.53 4.48
C THR A 24 5.54 -4.72 5.16
N TYR A 25 5.33 -4.35 6.41
CA TYR A 25 6.30 -3.60 7.23
C TYR A 25 6.79 -4.38 8.45
N ASP A 26 6.23 -5.58 8.67
CA ASP A 26 6.69 -6.48 9.72
C ASP A 26 7.47 -7.62 9.07
N ASP A 27 8.72 -7.80 9.53
CA ASP A 27 9.61 -8.86 9.06
C ASP A 27 9.18 -10.24 9.60
N ALA A 28 8.32 -10.29 10.62
CA ALA A 28 7.75 -11.54 11.14
C ALA A 28 6.85 -12.27 10.13
N ASP A 29 6.32 -11.54 9.14
CA ASP A 29 5.59 -12.08 7.98
C ASP A 29 6.51 -12.21 6.74
N GLY A 30 7.84 -12.23 6.94
CA GLY A 30 8.88 -12.42 5.93
C GLY A 30 8.78 -13.80 5.26
N GLY A 31 7.94 -13.90 4.25
CA GLY A 31 7.65 -15.13 3.51
C GLY A 31 6.37 -15.06 2.69
N TRP A 32 5.55 -14.02 2.88
CA TRP A 32 4.28 -13.89 2.20
C TRP A 32 4.51 -13.17 0.88
N ASP A 33 4.56 -13.92 -0.22
CA ASP A 33 4.38 -13.29 -1.52
C ASP A 33 2.89 -12.98 -1.72
N LEU A 34 2.46 -11.91 -1.07
CA LEU A 34 1.08 -11.41 -1.07
C LEU A 34 0.62 -10.95 -2.46
N ILE A 35 1.58 -10.75 -3.35
CA ILE A 35 1.41 -10.09 -4.63
C ILE A 35 1.69 -11.09 -5.75
N GLU A 36 2.55 -12.08 -5.59
CA GLU A 36 2.74 -13.09 -6.63
C GLU A 36 1.52 -14.04 -6.72
N ASP A 37 1.29 -14.53 -7.92
CA ASP A 37 0.31 -15.57 -8.24
C ASP A 37 1.00 -16.89 -8.64
N LEU A 38 2.19 -17.14 -8.10
CA LEU A 38 3.06 -18.28 -8.42
C LEU A 38 3.62 -18.26 -9.86
N SER A 39 3.56 -17.11 -10.53
CA SER A 39 4.09 -16.92 -11.90
C SER A 39 5.55 -16.45 -11.95
N GLY A 40 6.18 -16.17 -10.80
CA GLY A 40 7.46 -15.48 -10.71
C GLY A 40 7.36 -13.96 -10.97
N THR A 41 6.15 -13.42 -11.13
CA THR A 41 5.92 -11.98 -11.36
C THR A 41 4.92 -11.38 -10.38
N PRO A 42 5.09 -10.12 -9.93
CA PRO A 42 4.10 -9.45 -9.11
C PRO A 42 2.77 -9.32 -9.86
N TRP A 43 1.68 -9.85 -9.29
CA TRP A 43 0.33 -9.59 -9.78
C TRP A 43 0.04 -8.10 -9.79
N SER A 44 -0.67 -7.63 -10.81
CA SER A 44 -1.12 -6.25 -10.92
C SER A 44 -2.65 -6.20 -11.03
N PRO A 45 -3.35 -5.35 -10.25
CA PRO A 45 -4.77 -5.15 -10.42
C PRO A 45 -5.10 -4.54 -11.79
N ALA A 46 -6.31 -4.78 -12.29
CA ALA A 46 -6.76 -4.21 -13.55
C ALA A 46 -6.67 -2.67 -13.51
N GLY A 47 -6.10 -2.07 -14.55
CA GLY A 47 -5.94 -0.61 -14.64
C GLY A 47 -4.75 0.00 -13.88
N ALA A 48 -4.03 -0.78 -13.07
CA ALA A 48 -2.83 -0.34 -12.35
C ALA A 48 -1.68 -1.35 -12.51
N ARG A 49 -0.47 -0.96 -12.09
CA ARG A 49 0.70 -1.85 -12.01
C ARG A 49 1.19 -1.91 -10.58
N THR A 50 1.62 -3.08 -10.12
CA THR A 50 2.21 -3.17 -8.78
C THR A 50 3.66 -2.69 -8.81
N VAL A 51 4.03 -1.87 -7.84
CA VAL A 51 5.39 -1.38 -7.64
C VAL A 51 5.99 -2.16 -6.47
N PRO A 52 7.07 -2.96 -6.71
CA PRO A 52 7.71 -3.69 -5.63
C PRO A 52 8.41 -2.70 -4.70
N VAL A 53 8.11 -2.80 -3.41
CA VAL A 53 8.80 -2.04 -2.36
C VAL A 53 9.08 -3.00 -1.21
N SER A 54 10.35 -3.24 -0.96
CA SER A 54 10.78 -4.08 0.15
C SER A 54 10.45 -3.43 1.49
N GLY A 55 10.10 -4.25 2.48
CA GLY A 55 9.94 -3.86 3.87
C GLY A 55 11.27 -3.50 4.55
N GLY A 56 11.37 -3.77 5.85
CA GLY A 56 12.53 -3.46 6.69
C GLY A 56 12.28 -2.25 7.59
N ASP A 57 13.35 -1.53 7.93
CA ASP A 57 13.31 -0.43 8.89
C ASP A 57 12.13 0.54 8.64
N PRO A 58 11.26 0.79 9.64
CA PRO A 58 10.06 1.60 9.46
C PRO A 58 10.34 3.01 8.97
N ASP A 59 11.47 3.61 9.38
CA ASP A 59 11.82 4.96 8.99
C ASP A 59 12.27 5.05 7.55
N ALA A 60 13.13 4.13 7.13
CA ALA A 60 13.57 4.00 5.75
C ALA A 60 12.38 3.66 4.83
N LEU A 61 11.49 2.75 5.26
CA LEU A 61 10.31 2.36 4.49
C LEU A 61 9.36 3.55 4.27
N ALA A 62 9.04 4.31 5.32
CA ALA A 62 8.18 5.49 5.19
C ALA A 62 8.77 6.53 4.23
N SER A 63 10.08 6.79 4.32
CA SER A 63 10.78 7.71 3.41
C SER A 63 10.73 7.23 1.95
N ARG A 64 11.03 5.95 1.69
CA ARG A 64 10.96 5.37 0.32
C ARG A 64 9.56 5.46 -0.28
N LEU A 65 8.53 5.20 0.51
CA LEU A 65 7.13 5.31 0.07
C LEU A 65 6.76 6.76 -0.25
N GLY A 66 7.19 7.71 0.59
CA GLY A 66 7.03 9.14 0.34
C GLY A 66 7.71 9.59 -0.97
N ASP A 67 8.93 9.10 -1.23
CA ASP A 67 9.67 9.42 -2.45
C ASP A 67 8.98 8.88 -3.70
N HIS A 68 8.50 7.63 -3.68
CA HIS A 68 7.74 7.05 -4.80
C HIS A 68 6.47 7.84 -5.12
N LEU A 69 5.76 8.32 -4.09
CA LEU A 69 4.57 9.15 -4.27
C LEU A 69 4.91 10.54 -4.82
N ARG A 70 5.98 11.15 -4.32
CA ARG A 70 6.45 12.48 -4.73
C ARG A 70 6.97 12.50 -6.17
N ASN A 71 7.70 11.46 -6.56
CA ASN A 71 8.26 11.30 -7.90
C ASN A 71 7.22 10.81 -8.92
N GLY A 72 6.03 10.39 -8.46
CA GLY A 72 4.97 9.88 -9.32
C GLY A 72 5.18 8.44 -9.80
N ASP A 73 6.13 7.71 -9.20
CA ASP A 73 6.37 6.29 -9.47
C ASP A 73 5.14 5.45 -9.14
N CYS A 74 4.47 5.76 -8.02
CA CYS A 74 3.18 5.21 -7.66
C CYS A 74 2.17 6.31 -7.32
N ARG A 75 0.89 5.99 -7.45
CA ARG A 75 -0.26 6.85 -7.09
C ARG A 75 -1.05 6.29 -5.91
N ALA A 76 -0.64 5.13 -5.41
CA ALA A 76 -1.22 4.50 -4.25
C ALA A 76 -0.19 3.73 -3.43
N VAL A 77 -0.44 3.65 -2.13
CA VAL A 77 0.30 2.83 -1.16
C VAL A 77 -0.72 2.06 -0.33
N LEU A 78 -0.60 0.72 -0.32
CA LEU A 78 -1.32 -0.17 0.57
C LEU A 78 -0.33 -0.83 1.53
N LEU A 79 -0.31 -0.36 2.77
CA LEU A 79 0.40 -1.03 3.85
C LEU A 79 -0.41 -2.25 4.31
N VAL A 80 0.27 -3.34 4.60
CA VAL A 80 -0.32 -4.60 5.07
C VAL A 80 0.35 -5.02 6.36
N GLY A 81 -0.43 -5.34 7.38
CA GLY A 81 0.07 -5.99 8.59
C GLY A 81 -1.05 -6.70 9.34
N ARG A 82 -0.82 -6.99 10.63
CA ARG A 82 -1.76 -7.76 11.45
C ARG A 82 -2.60 -6.91 12.38
N THR A 83 -3.69 -7.50 12.88
CA THR A 83 -4.50 -6.96 13.98
C THR A 83 -4.71 -8.03 15.02
N HIS A 84 -4.39 -7.70 16.27
CA HIS A 84 -4.71 -8.51 17.45
C HIS A 84 -6.06 -8.09 18.07
N LYS A 85 -6.63 -6.97 17.61
CA LYS A 85 -7.82 -6.34 18.19
C LYS A 85 -9.13 -6.73 17.52
N ALA A 86 -9.11 -7.63 16.52
CA ALA A 86 -10.29 -8.03 15.77
C ALA A 86 -10.21 -9.46 15.23
N GLY A 87 -11.39 -10.09 15.07
CA GLY A 87 -11.54 -11.37 14.38
C GLY A 87 -11.70 -11.26 12.85
N GLY A 88 -11.79 -10.05 12.31
CA GLY A 88 -11.92 -9.75 10.88
C GLY A 88 -10.84 -8.79 10.39
N PHE A 89 -10.80 -8.54 9.07
CA PHE A 89 -9.92 -7.54 8.49
C PHE A 89 -10.29 -6.14 8.98
N ARG A 90 -9.30 -5.26 9.13
CA ARG A 90 -9.55 -3.84 9.44
C ARG A 90 -8.88 -2.92 8.45
N VAL A 91 -9.57 -1.87 8.04
CA VAL A 91 -8.95 -0.74 7.34
C VAL A 91 -8.75 0.40 8.34
N GLN A 92 -7.50 0.80 8.56
CA GLN A 92 -7.19 1.87 9.52
C GLN A 92 -7.47 3.24 8.89
N MET A 93 -8.40 4.00 9.49
CA MET A 93 -8.92 5.26 8.95
C MET A 93 -8.05 6.48 9.26
N ARG A 94 -7.20 6.38 10.29
CA ARG A 94 -6.38 7.49 10.76
C ARG A 94 -5.13 7.01 11.48
N ALA A 95 -4.13 7.87 11.54
CA ALA A 95 -2.89 7.65 12.27
C ALA A 95 -2.53 8.89 13.09
N GLU A 96 -2.10 8.70 14.33
CA GLU A 96 -1.70 9.77 15.23
C GLU A 96 -0.24 10.19 15.00
N ASN A 97 0.05 11.46 15.27
CA ASN A 97 1.42 12.00 15.28
C ASN A 97 2.17 11.53 16.51
N ARG A 98 2.66 10.30 16.45
CA ARG A 98 3.22 9.59 17.59
C ARG A 98 4.45 8.80 17.13
N ALA A 99 5.55 8.93 17.86
CA ALA A 99 6.80 8.22 17.55
C ALA A 99 6.62 6.69 17.65
N LEU A 100 7.55 5.92 17.08
CA LEU A 100 7.52 4.44 17.10
C LEU A 100 7.40 3.89 18.53
N ASP A 101 8.09 4.51 19.50
CA ASP A 101 8.05 4.13 20.92
C ASP A 101 6.76 4.56 21.63
N ARG A 102 5.93 5.36 20.96
CA ARG A 102 4.63 5.89 21.38
C ARG A 102 4.61 6.86 22.55
N ARG A 103 5.77 7.26 23.03
CA ARG A 103 5.90 8.11 24.22
C ARG A 103 5.75 9.57 23.86
N GLU A 104 6.30 9.94 22.71
CA GLU A 104 6.37 11.33 22.29
C GLU A 104 5.69 11.58 20.95
N ARG A 105 5.49 12.87 20.65
CA ARG A 105 5.07 13.29 19.31
C ARG A 105 6.22 13.02 18.35
N LEU A 106 5.88 12.44 17.20
CA LEU A 106 6.86 12.25 16.11
C LEU A 106 7.30 13.59 15.51
N SER A 107 6.35 14.52 15.32
CA SER A 107 6.61 15.84 14.74
C SER A 107 6.00 16.95 15.60
N LEU A 108 6.81 17.96 15.89
CA LEU A 108 6.38 19.16 16.63
C LEU A 108 5.53 20.09 15.76
N THR A 109 5.77 20.12 14.44
CA THR A 109 5.13 21.04 13.49
C THR A 109 4.06 20.38 12.63
N GLY A 110 4.06 19.04 12.55
CA GLY A 110 3.06 18.27 11.80
C GLY A 110 1.67 18.23 12.48
N PRO A 111 0.63 17.84 11.73
CA PRO A 111 -0.72 17.71 12.26
C PRO A 111 -0.75 16.73 13.44
N GLY A 112 -1.74 16.84 14.34
CA GLY A 112 -1.88 15.86 15.44
C GLY A 112 -2.32 14.47 14.97
N LEU A 113 -2.94 14.41 13.79
CA LEU A 113 -3.54 13.22 13.20
C LEU A 113 -3.54 13.36 11.68
N ALA A 114 -3.29 12.27 10.96
CA ALA A 114 -3.51 12.17 9.52
C ALA A 114 -4.62 11.15 9.22
N ARG A 115 -5.48 11.43 8.24
CA ARG A 115 -6.55 10.52 7.80
C ARG A 115 -6.12 9.76 6.55
N THR A 116 -6.48 8.48 6.46
CA THR A 116 -6.27 7.70 5.24
C THR A 116 -6.93 8.38 4.05
N THR A 117 -6.25 8.35 2.91
CA THR A 117 -6.76 8.84 1.63
C THR A 117 -7.21 7.70 0.72
N ALA A 118 -7.10 6.44 1.19
CA ALA A 118 -7.63 5.28 0.48
C ALA A 118 -9.16 5.26 0.51
N PRO A 119 -9.82 4.69 -0.53
CA PRO A 119 -11.28 4.57 -0.60
C PRO A 119 -11.80 3.49 0.36
N VAL A 120 -11.84 3.79 1.66
CA VAL A 120 -12.16 2.82 2.73
C VAL A 120 -13.48 2.08 2.46
N ALA A 121 -14.54 2.78 2.07
CA ALA A 121 -15.85 2.17 1.82
C ALA A 121 -15.80 1.13 0.70
N ASP A 122 -15.06 1.41 -0.38
CA ASP A 122 -14.95 0.49 -1.52
C ASP A 122 -14.01 -0.67 -1.21
N ILE A 123 -12.98 -0.46 -0.40
CA ILE A 123 -12.15 -1.54 0.13
C ILE A 123 -13.01 -2.49 0.99
N LEU A 124 -13.81 -1.97 1.91
CA LEU A 124 -14.70 -2.80 2.73
C LEU A 124 -15.72 -3.56 1.89
N ARG A 125 -16.29 -2.91 0.87
CA ARG A 125 -17.21 -3.56 -0.07
C ARG A 125 -16.52 -4.72 -0.81
N ALA A 126 -15.30 -4.50 -1.30
CA ALA A 126 -14.52 -5.51 -2.00
C ALA A 126 -14.15 -6.70 -1.09
N LEU A 127 -13.75 -6.43 0.16
CA LEU A 127 -13.46 -7.48 1.15
C LEU A 127 -14.71 -8.33 1.45
N ASN A 128 -15.85 -7.67 1.70
CA ASN A 128 -17.11 -8.38 1.96
C ASN A 128 -17.59 -9.18 0.74
N ALA A 129 -17.44 -8.63 -0.48
CA ALA A 129 -17.74 -9.36 -1.72
C ALA A 129 -16.82 -10.57 -1.92
N ALA A 130 -15.59 -10.51 -1.40
CA ALA A 130 -14.66 -11.63 -1.33
C ALA A 130 -14.98 -12.62 -0.18
N GLY A 131 -16.05 -12.42 0.58
CA GLY A 131 -16.44 -13.27 1.72
C GLY A 131 -15.54 -13.09 2.94
N LEU A 132 -14.82 -11.96 3.04
CA LEU A 132 -13.95 -11.64 4.16
C LEU A 132 -14.63 -10.59 5.03
N ALA A 133 -14.91 -10.93 6.29
CA ALA A 133 -15.46 -9.98 7.25
C ALA A 133 -14.46 -8.83 7.46
N ALA A 134 -14.92 -7.60 7.30
CA ALA A 134 -14.07 -6.42 7.42
C ALA A 134 -14.80 -5.24 8.05
N ASP A 135 -14.08 -4.48 8.89
CA ASP A 135 -14.53 -3.20 9.43
C ASP A 135 -13.51 -2.08 9.17
N ALA A 136 -13.95 -0.83 9.36
CA ALA A 136 -13.03 0.30 9.42
C ALA A 136 -12.77 0.64 10.89
N SER A 137 -11.52 0.93 11.24
CA SER A 137 -11.15 1.27 12.61
C SER A 137 -10.27 2.50 12.65
N SER A 138 -10.41 3.24 13.74
CA SER A 138 -9.56 4.38 14.09
C SER A 138 -8.47 4.03 15.10
N ASP A 139 -8.44 2.76 15.53
CA ASP A 139 -7.52 2.25 16.53
C ASP A 139 -6.18 1.88 15.89
N ALA A 140 -5.09 2.21 16.59
CA ALA A 140 -3.76 1.78 16.23
C ALA A 140 -3.44 0.44 16.91
N GLU A 141 -2.80 -0.48 16.20
CA GLU A 141 -2.13 -1.66 16.80
C GLU A 141 -0.83 -1.28 17.48
N GLU A 142 -0.23 -2.16 18.30
CA GLU A 142 1.07 -1.98 18.97
C GLU A 142 2.29 -2.34 18.10
N ASP A 143 2.36 -1.74 16.90
CA ASP A 143 3.42 -1.97 15.91
C ASP A 143 3.84 -0.70 15.15
N ALA A 144 4.66 -0.87 14.10
CA ALA A 144 5.13 0.20 13.23
C ALA A 144 4.10 0.68 12.19
N GLY A 145 2.98 -0.03 11.98
CA GLY A 145 2.07 0.25 10.86
C GLY A 145 1.41 1.62 10.94
N SER A 146 0.93 2.00 12.14
CA SER A 146 0.33 3.31 12.35
C SER A 146 1.35 4.45 12.21
N TYR A 147 2.59 4.19 12.63
CA TYR A 147 3.69 5.14 12.50
C TYR A 147 4.02 5.42 11.04
N ILE A 148 4.23 4.36 10.23
CA ILE A 148 4.52 4.48 8.80
C ILE A 148 3.35 5.17 8.08
N LEU A 149 2.11 4.77 8.41
CA LEU A 149 0.91 5.39 7.83
C LEU A 149 0.87 6.90 8.11
N TYR A 150 1.13 7.34 9.35
CA TYR A 150 1.17 8.76 9.68
C TYR A 150 2.25 9.49 8.87
N ARG A 151 3.49 8.95 8.83
CA ARG A 151 4.60 9.58 8.11
C ARG A 151 4.29 9.78 6.63
N VAL A 152 3.81 8.73 5.96
CA VAL A 152 3.48 8.80 4.54
C VAL A 152 2.35 9.80 4.28
N LEU A 153 1.31 9.82 5.13
CA LEU A 153 0.17 10.74 4.97
C LEU A 153 0.52 12.20 5.26
N ALA A 154 1.32 12.46 6.29
CA ALA A 154 1.69 13.81 6.71
C ALA A 154 2.62 14.50 5.69
N ASP A 155 3.38 13.72 4.93
CA ASP A 155 4.31 14.21 3.90
C ASP A 155 3.69 14.22 2.49
N LEU A 156 2.38 13.94 2.35
CA LEU A 156 1.71 13.99 1.06
C LEU A 156 1.71 15.42 0.49
N PRO A 157 1.91 15.58 -0.82
CA PRO A 157 1.78 16.88 -1.46
C PRO A 157 0.31 17.34 -1.42
N ASP A 158 0.11 18.61 -1.08
CA ASP A 158 -1.18 19.26 -1.30
C ASP A 158 -1.45 19.38 -2.81
N GLY A 159 -2.63 18.94 -3.25
CA GLY A 159 -2.98 19.04 -4.66
C GLY A 159 -4.29 18.34 -5.04
N PRO A 160 -4.77 18.55 -6.28
CA PRO A 160 -6.05 18.04 -6.76
C PRO A 160 -6.08 16.51 -6.93
N HIS A 161 -4.91 15.86 -6.93
CA HIS A 161 -4.80 14.41 -7.12
C HIS A 161 -3.99 13.76 -6.00
N VAL A 162 -4.53 13.84 -4.80
CA VAL A 162 -3.94 13.23 -3.59
C VAL A 162 -3.79 11.72 -3.81
N PRO A 163 -2.58 11.14 -3.60
CA PRO A 163 -2.39 9.70 -3.69
C PRO A 163 -3.26 8.92 -2.70
N ALA A 164 -3.68 7.71 -3.07
CA ALA A 164 -4.47 6.83 -2.21
C ALA A 164 -3.56 6.04 -1.27
N VAL A 165 -3.55 6.37 0.02
CA VAL A 165 -2.68 5.74 1.03
C VAL A 165 -3.53 5.11 2.12
N GLY A 166 -3.40 3.80 2.31
CA GLY A 166 -4.19 3.03 3.26
C GLY A 166 -3.38 1.95 3.97
N LEU A 167 -3.96 1.42 5.05
CA LEU A 167 -3.41 0.34 5.86
C LEU A 167 -4.48 -0.71 6.10
N LEU A 168 -4.25 -1.90 5.56
CA LEU A 168 -5.06 -3.09 5.76
C LEU A 168 -4.44 -3.95 6.86
N ARG A 169 -5.26 -4.33 7.83
CA ARG A 169 -4.89 -5.25 8.91
C ARG A 169 -5.60 -6.57 8.72
N ALA A 170 -4.86 -7.66 8.61
CA ALA A 170 -5.39 -9.01 8.60
C ALA A 170 -5.50 -9.55 10.04
N PRO A 171 -6.59 -10.24 10.41
CA PRO A 171 -6.71 -10.81 11.74
C PRO A 171 -5.69 -11.95 11.93
N ILE A 172 -5.18 -12.14 13.16
CA ILE A 172 -4.18 -13.19 13.46
C ILE A 172 -4.59 -14.58 12.98
N PRO A 173 -5.86 -15.03 13.10
CA PRO A 173 -6.27 -16.33 12.59
C PRO A 173 -6.31 -16.47 11.06
N ALA A 174 -6.16 -15.38 10.29
CA ALA A 174 -6.21 -15.45 8.84
C ALA A 174 -4.95 -16.12 8.27
N ASP A 175 -5.19 -17.20 7.52
CA ASP A 175 -4.15 -17.89 6.76
C ASP A 175 -3.67 -17.07 5.55
N GLU A 176 -2.62 -17.55 4.89
CA GLU A 176 -2.01 -16.90 3.74
C GLU A 176 -2.99 -16.67 2.59
N THR A 177 -3.88 -17.63 2.35
CA THR A 177 -4.87 -17.55 1.27
C THR A 177 -5.85 -16.42 1.54
N ALA A 178 -6.36 -16.32 2.77
CA ALA A 178 -7.28 -15.28 3.19
C ALA A 178 -6.64 -13.88 3.11
N VAL A 179 -5.40 -13.72 3.56
CA VAL A 179 -4.70 -12.43 3.48
C VAL A 179 -4.39 -12.06 2.04
N ARG A 180 -3.88 -13.00 1.22
CA ARG A 180 -3.64 -12.75 -0.21
C ARG A 180 -4.92 -12.30 -0.91
N LYS A 181 -6.05 -12.97 -0.62
CA LYS A 181 -7.36 -12.57 -1.13
C LYS A 181 -7.77 -11.18 -0.65
N GLY A 182 -7.56 -10.86 0.63
CA GLY A 182 -7.87 -9.55 1.21
C GLY A 182 -7.03 -8.42 0.62
N VAL A 183 -5.73 -8.63 0.47
CA VAL A 183 -4.80 -7.68 -0.14
C VAL A 183 -5.17 -7.43 -1.61
N LYS A 184 -5.41 -8.48 -2.39
CA LYS A 184 -5.80 -8.35 -3.81
C LYS A 184 -7.15 -7.64 -3.95
N ALA A 185 -8.12 -7.90 -3.06
CA ALA A 185 -9.40 -7.19 -3.05
C ALA A 185 -9.24 -5.69 -2.72
N ALA A 186 -8.48 -5.36 -1.67
CA ALA A 186 -8.22 -3.97 -1.29
C ALA A 186 -7.44 -3.21 -2.36
N ALA A 187 -6.37 -3.80 -2.91
CA ALA A 187 -5.57 -3.21 -3.97
C ALA A 187 -6.40 -2.99 -5.26
N SER A 188 -7.29 -3.92 -5.60
CA SER A 188 -8.19 -3.76 -6.75
C SER A 188 -9.19 -2.63 -6.53
N ALA A 189 -9.74 -2.50 -5.32
CA ALA A 189 -10.62 -1.39 -4.97
C ALA A 189 -9.87 -0.05 -5.08
N MET A 190 -8.63 0.04 -4.57
CA MET A 190 -7.81 1.24 -4.71
C MET A 190 -7.49 1.57 -6.17
N ALA A 191 -7.15 0.56 -6.98
CA ALA A 191 -6.81 0.72 -8.40
C ALA A 191 -7.95 1.37 -9.20
N GLY A 192 -9.21 1.06 -8.87
CA GLY A 192 -10.39 1.66 -9.51
C GLY A 192 -10.52 3.18 -9.34
N HIS A 193 -9.82 3.77 -8.37
CA HIS A 193 -9.82 5.22 -8.10
C HIS A 193 -8.59 5.94 -8.67
N LEU A 194 -7.65 5.21 -9.27
CA LEU A 194 -6.43 5.81 -9.80
C LEU A 194 -6.72 6.43 -11.17
N SER A 195 -6.51 7.75 -11.27
CA SER A 195 -6.59 8.43 -12.57
C SER A 195 -5.46 7.95 -13.48
N PRO A 196 -5.72 7.73 -14.78
CA PRO A 196 -4.69 7.45 -15.76
C PRO A 196 -3.64 8.58 -15.77
N GLN A 197 -2.36 8.23 -15.94
CA GLN A 197 -1.32 9.25 -16.10
C GLN A 197 -1.56 10.05 -17.40
N PRO A 198 -1.34 11.39 -17.40
CA PRO A 198 -1.46 12.20 -18.61
C PRO A 198 -0.58 11.65 -19.73
N ARG A 199 -1.06 11.73 -20.97
CA ARG A 199 -0.23 11.49 -22.15
C ARG A 199 0.72 12.67 -22.29
N ALA A 200 2.02 12.44 -22.13
CA ALA A 200 3.06 13.35 -22.63
C ALA A 200 3.14 13.25 -24.15
#